data_AF-A0A960PAY1-F1
#
_entry.id   AF-A0A960PAY1-F1
#
_cell.length_a   1.000
_cell.length_b   1.000
_cell.length_c   1.000
_cell.angle_alpha   90.00
_cell.angle_beta   90.00
_cell.angle_gamma   90.00
#
_symmetry.space_group_name_H-M   'P 1'
#
loop_
_entity.id
_entity.type
_entity.pdbx_description
1 polymer ?
#
loop_
_entity_poly.entity_id
_entity_poly.type
_entity_poly.pdbx_seq_one_letter_code
_entity_poly.pdbx_strand_id
1 'polypeptide(L)'
;GELAGELFPHKVPMLLLSAAFPALGLAAYLVLRKLSPLLPEVPHLQSPLMLTALLAFATASMIAAVGQAVDFYAPRAMLCFTPFLLIWLARGVVAMGRPGIAVAVFLLAASYGSVKTALADPGAVDYSGVARQWRPEIQDGDRIFIVPHWSTTPEFYYLQDRYAQLVGQDWSASDAPRVWAILVPGAPRPADFVQALESRERTETFRGMNFEVALFEQK
;
A
#
# COMPACT_ATOMS: atom_id res chain seq x y z
N GLY A 1 18.30 15.28 -17.20
CA GLY A 1 19.52 15.53 -16.39
C GLY A 1 19.19 15.98 -14.98
N GLU A 2 18.17 16.81 -14.78
CA GLU A 2 17.78 17.33 -13.46
C GLU A 2 16.73 16.51 -12.70
N LEU A 3 16.03 15.57 -13.36
CA LEU A 3 14.96 14.76 -12.74
C LEU A 3 15.42 13.69 -11.73
N ALA A 4 16.72 13.39 -11.64
CA ALA A 4 17.24 12.44 -10.66
C ALA A 4 17.59 13.08 -9.31
N GLY A 5 17.74 14.41 -9.26
CA GLY A 5 18.14 15.16 -8.06
C GLY A 5 17.02 15.35 -7.03
N GLU A 6 15.74 15.38 -7.47
CA GLU A 6 14.59 15.58 -6.58
C GLU A 6 13.96 14.29 -6.06
N LEU A 7 14.25 13.13 -6.66
CA LEU A 7 13.55 11.89 -6.30
C LEU A 7 14.02 11.26 -4.98
N PHE A 8 15.14 11.70 -4.39
CA PHE A 8 15.77 10.99 -3.26
C PHE A 8 16.48 11.80 -2.14
N PRO A 9 16.32 13.13 -1.93
CA PRO A 9 17.01 13.81 -0.82
C PRO A 9 16.55 13.33 0.58
N HIS A 10 15.34 12.73 0.68
CA HIS A 10 14.79 12.18 1.93
C HIS A 10 15.00 10.67 2.12
N LYS A 11 15.61 9.94 1.16
CA LYS A 11 15.72 8.47 1.24
C LYS A 11 17.03 7.96 1.84
N VAL A 12 18.08 8.79 1.85
CA VAL A 12 19.37 8.45 2.49
C VAL A 12 19.25 8.20 4.00
N PRO A 13 18.50 9.01 4.79
CA PRO A 13 18.30 8.74 6.21
C PRO A 13 17.58 7.41 6.45
N MET A 14 16.62 7.03 5.59
CA MET A 14 15.83 5.80 5.76
C MET A 14 16.62 4.53 5.41
N LEU A 15 17.43 4.55 4.35
CA LEU A 15 18.35 3.45 4.06
C LEU A 15 19.36 3.26 5.19
N LEU A 16 19.90 4.36 5.71
CA LEU A 16 20.78 4.35 6.88
C LEU A 16 20.06 3.83 8.14
N LEU A 17 18.80 4.19 8.37
CA LEU A 17 17.99 3.65 9.48
C LEU A 17 17.72 2.14 9.33
N SER A 18 17.41 1.68 8.12
CA SER A 18 17.17 0.26 7.84
C SER A 18 18.44 -0.60 7.97
N ALA A 19 19.62 -0.04 7.70
CA ALA A 19 20.92 -0.68 7.92
C ALA A 19 21.42 -0.52 9.37
N ALA A 20 21.08 0.59 10.03
CA ALA A 20 21.43 0.86 11.42
C ALA A 20 20.72 -0.09 12.37
N PHE A 21 19.49 -0.52 12.08
CA PHE A 21 18.77 -1.46 12.96
C PHE A 21 19.44 -2.85 13.10
N PRO A 22 19.82 -3.55 12.01
CA PRO A 22 20.61 -4.78 12.12
C PRO A 22 21.97 -4.52 12.76
N ALA A 23 22.61 -3.38 12.45
CA ALA A 23 23.89 -3.01 13.07
C ALA A 23 23.76 -2.74 14.58
N LEU A 24 22.66 -2.12 15.03
CA LEU A 24 22.34 -1.88 16.44
C LEU A 24 21.94 -3.17 17.15
N GLY A 25 21.19 -4.06 16.50
CA GLY A 25 20.90 -5.40 17.02
C GLY A 25 22.17 -6.24 17.19
N LEU A 26 23.07 -6.19 16.20
CA LEU A 26 24.37 -6.82 16.26
C LEU A 26 25.25 -6.18 17.34
N ALA A 27 25.30 -4.85 17.42
CA ALA A 27 26.06 -4.13 18.44
C ALA A 27 25.54 -4.43 19.84
N ALA A 28 24.22 -4.44 20.06
CA ALA A 28 23.60 -4.83 21.32
C ALA A 28 23.93 -6.28 21.68
N TYR A 29 23.88 -7.20 20.72
CA TYR A 29 24.31 -8.58 20.91
C TYR A 29 25.80 -8.69 21.28
N LEU A 30 26.67 -7.94 20.60
CA LEU A 30 28.11 -7.92 20.88
C LEU A 30 28.42 -7.29 22.24
N VAL A 31 27.71 -6.24 22.63
CA VAL A 31 27.81 -5.60 23.96
C VAL A 31 27.34 -6.57 25.03
N LEU A 32 26.17 -7.20 24.86
CA LEU A 32 25.66 -8.24 25.77
C LEU A 32 26.63 -9.42 25.89
N ARG A 33 27.26 -9.84 24.79
CA ARG A 33 28.28 -10.89 24.79
C ARG A 33 29.55 -10.47 25.53
N LYS A 34 30.02 -9.24 25.32
CA LYS A 34 31.22 -8.69 25.97
C LYS A 34 31.00 -8.42 27.46
N LEU A 35 29.77 -8.09 27.86
CA LEU A 35 29.34 -7.92 29.25
C LEU A 35 28.91 -9.23 29.90
N SER A 36 28.74 -10.32 29.14
CA SER A 36 28.38 -11.64 29.69
C SER A 36 29.28 -12.18 30.81
N PRO A 37 30.61 -11.92 30.87
CA PRO A 37 31.42 -12.36 32.01
C PRO A 37 31.24 -11.47 33.27
N LEU A 38 30.64 -10.29 33.13
CA LEU A 38 30.28 -9.40 34.25
C LEU A 38 28.85 -9.61 34.73
N LEU A 39 28.00 -10.18 33.89
CA LEU A 39 26.69 -10.64 34.29
C LEU A 39 26.85 -11.96 35.07
N PRO A 40 26.13 -12.15 36.19
CA PRO A 40 26.13 -13.44 36.88
C PRO A 40 25.81 -14.53 35.85
N GLU A 41 26.49 -15.67 35.88
CA GLU A 41 26.28 -16.75 34.91
C GLU A 41 24.79 -17.07 34.84
N VAL A 42 24.12 -16.53 33.81
CA VAL A 42 22.76 -16.91 33.47
C VAL A 42 22.95 -17.97 32.40
N PRO A 43 22.96 -19.27 32.75
CA PRO A 43 23.25 -20.37 31.81
C PRO A 43 22.34 -20.38 30.57
N HIS A 44 21.24 -19.61 30.58
CA HIS A 44 20.30 -19.48 29.48
C HIS A 44 20.74 -18.53 28.35
N LEU A 45 21.75 -17.66 28.55
CA LEU A 45 22.16 -16.65 27.56
C LEU A 45 22.88 -17.26 26.33
N GLN A 46 23.46 -18.46 26.46
CA GLN A 46 24.07 -19.21 25.37
C GLN A 46 23.10 -20.18 24.69
N SER A 47 21.85 -20.27 25.17
CA SER A 47 20.90 -21.21 24.60
C SER A 47 20.47 -20.76 23.19
N PRO A 48 20.37 -21.68 22.21
CA PRO A 48 19.81 -21.39 20.88
C PRO A 48 18.42 -20.74 20.97
N LEU A 49 17.69 -21.07 22.04
CA LEU A 49 16.41 -20.50 22.44
C LEU A 49 16.46 -18.98 22.62
N MET A 50 17.46 -18.46 23.34
CA MET A 50 17.55 -17.03 23.59
C MET A 50 17.97 -16.25 22.34
N LEU A 51 18.86 -16.81 21.51
CA LEU A 51 19.19 -16.23 20.21
C LEU A 51 17.95 -16.15 19.31
N THR A 52 17.13 -17.20 19.31
CA THR A 52 15.88 -17.24 18.55
C THR A 52 14.86 -16.23 19.09
N ALA A 53 14.75 -16.09 20.40
CA ALA A 53 13.89 -15.09 21.03
C ALA A 53 14.34 -13.65 20.70
N LEU A 54 15.65 -13.39 20.71
CA LEU A 54 16.23 -12.09 20.35
C LEU A 54 15.99 -11.78 18.88
N LEU A 55 16.11 -12.77 17.98
CA LEU A 55 15.82 -12.63 16.56
C LEU A 55 14.33 -12.39 16.29
N ALA A 56 13.44 -13.12 16.97
CA ALA A 56 12.00 -12.90 16.84
C ALA A 56 11.61 -11.49 17.33
N PHE A 57 12.17 -11.05 18.45
CA PHE A 57 11.93 -9.71 19.00
C PHE A 57 12.53 -8.61 18.11
N ALA A 58 13.76 -8.79 17.62
CA ALA A 58 14.41 -7.86 16.71
C ALA A 58 13.62 -7.72 15.41
N THR A 59 13.13 -8.83 14.87
CA THR A 59 12.29 -8.84 13.66
C THR A 59 10.98 -8.10 13.90
N ALA A 60 10.25 -8.42 14.98
CA ALA A 60 9.01 -7.73 15.34
C ALA A 60 9.22 -6.22 15.58
N SER A 61 10.31 -5.85 16.24
CA SER A 61 10.68 -4.45 16.50
C SER A 61 11.05 -3.71 15.21
N MET A 62 11.76 -4.37 14.30
CA MET A 62 12.09 -3.81 12.99
C MET A 62 10.82 -3.56 12.17
N ILE A 63 9.86 -4.49 12.17
CA ILE A 63 8.56 -4.28 11.52
C ILE A 63 7.83 -3.11 12.15
N ALA A 64 7.78 -3.02 13.48
CA ALA A 64 7.09 -1.92 14.15
C ALA A 64 7.75 -0.57 13.84
N ALA A 65 9.08 -0.51 13.83
CA ALA A 65 9.85 0.69 13.49
C ALA A 65 9.67 1.08 12.02
N VAL A 66 9.76 0.12 11.09
CA VAL A 66 9.51 0.39 9.67
C VAL A 66 8.04 0.75 9.47
N GLY A 67 7.10 0.10 10.16
CA GLY A 67 5.67 0.40 10.17
C GLY A 67 5.33 1.83 10.57
N GLN A 68 6.10 2.43 11.49
CA GLN A 68 5.95 3.86 11.80
C GLN A 68 6.57 4.77 10.73
N ALA A 69 7.52 4.27 9.95
CA ALA A 69 8.06 4.96 8.77
C ALA A 69 7.24 4.68 7.48
N VAL A 70 6.21 3.83 7.55
CA VAL A 70 5.47 3.27 6.40
C VAL A 70 4.37 4.18 5.87
N ASP A 71 4.05 5.31 6.50
CA ASP A 71 3.33 6.39 5.80
C ASP A 71 4.03 6.75 4.46
N PHE A 72 5.33 6.42 4.33
CA PHE A 72 6.15 6.57 3.14
C PHE A 72 6.26 5.32 2.22
N TYR A 73 5.99 4.12 2.71
CA TYR A 73 6.07 2.87 1.95
C TYR A 73 4.66 2.34 1.74
N ALA A 74 4.20 2.28 0.48
CA ALA A 74 2.88 1.73 0.15
C ALA A 74 2.58 0.48 1.02
N PRO A 75 1.50 0.46 1.84
CA PRO A 75 1.18 -0.66 2.75
C PRO A 75 1.21 -2.05 2.07
N ARG A 76 1.01 -2.04 0.75
CA ARG A 76 1.12 -3.20 -0.14
C ARG A 76 2.53 -3.82 -0.18
N ALA A 77 3.60 -3.04 -0.03
CA ALA A 77 4.97 -3.54 0.00
C ALA A 77 5.26 -4.37 1.28
N MET A 78 4.60 -4.04 2.40
CA MET A 78 4.71 -4.83 3.63
C MET A 78 4.11 -6.23 3.48
N LEU A 79 3.11 -6.42 2.61
CA LEU A 79 2.54 -7.73 2.32
C LEU A 79 3.57 -8.70 1.76
N CYS A 80 4.56 -8.22 1.01
CA CYS A 80 5.65 -9.06 0.48
C CYS A 80 6.55 -9.61 1.61
N PHE A 81 6.67 -8.88 2.73
CA PHE A 81 7.49 -9.30 3.86
C PHE A 81 6.70 -10.15 4.87
N THR A 82 5.38 -9.97 4.96
CA THR A 82 4.49 -10.74 5.85
C THR A 82 4.79 -12.25 5.92
N PRO A 83 4.94 -13.00 4.81
CA PRO A 83 5.19 -14.44 4.91
C PRO A 83 6.52 -14.77 5.61
N PHE A 84 7.58 -14.00 5.37
CA PHE A 84 8.87 -14.20 6.03
C PHE A 84 8.78 -13.93 7.53
N LEU A 85 8.04 -12.88 7.90
CA LEU A 85 7.81 -12.49 9.29
C LEU A 85 7.04 -13.57 10.06
N LEU A 86 6.01 -14.15 9.44
CA LEU A 86 5.25 -15.26 10.01
C LEU A 86 6.11 -16.51 10.19
N ILE A 87 6.99 -16.84 9.24
CA ILE A 87 7.92 -17.98 9.36
C ILE A 87 8.90 -17.77 10.53
N TRP A 88 9.47 -16.57 10.64
CA TRP A 88 10.37 -16.22 11.74
C TRP A 88 9.68 -16.29 13.10
N LEU A 89 8.47 -15.76 13.18
CA LEU A 89 7.65 -15.82 14.38
C LEU A 89 7.30 -17.27 14.73
N ALA A 90 6.85 -18.08 13.76
CA ALA A 90 6.54 -19.49 13.95
C ALA A 90 7.75 -20.28 14.43
N ARG A 91 8.94 -20.02 13.89
CA ARG A 91 10.19 -20.63 14.36
C ARG A 91 10.49 -20.26 15.81
N GLY A 92 10.30 -19.00 16.20
CA GLY A 92 10.43 -18.55 17.59
C GLY A 92 9.45 -19.26 18.53
N VAL A 93 8.20 -19.41 18.10
CA VAL A 93 7.15 -20.13 18.83
C VAL A 93 7.50 -21.61 19.03
N VAL A 94 7.98 -22.28 17.98
CA VAL A 94 8.40 -23.69 18.04
C VAL A 94 9.64 -23.86 18.93
N ALA A 95 10.61 -22.95 18.83
CA ALA A 95 11.83 -23.02 19.64
C ALA A 95 11.55 -22.94 21.14
N MET A 96 10.48 -22.26 21.57
CA MET A 96 10.03 -22.21 22.96
C MET A 96 9.56 -23.57 23.51
N GLY A 97 9.31 -24.57 22.64
CA GLY A 97 8.93 -25.94 22.99
C GLY A 97 7.49 -26.08 23.50
N ARG A 98 7.07 -25.19 24.39
CA ARG A 98 5.68 -25.03 24.84
C ARG A 98 5.32 -23.55 24.76
N PRO A 99 4.68 -23.08 23.68
CA PRO A 99 4.19 -21.72 23.65
C PRO A 99 3.20 -21.56 24.80
N GLY A 100 3.55 -20.71 25.77
CA GLY A 100 2.68 -20.45 26.90
C GLY A 100 1.33 -19.91 26.41
N ILE A 101 0.27 -20.10 27.20
CA ILE A 101 -1.07 -19.57 26.93
C ILE A 101 -1.01 -18.08 26.54
N ALA A 102 -0.10 -17.31 27.15
CA ALA A 102 0.15 -15.91 26.81
C ALA A 102 0.51 -15.68 25.33
N VAL A 103 1.34 -16.53 24.71
CA VAL A 103 1.73 -16.41 23.29
C VAL A 103 0.53 -16.69 22.38
N ALA A 104 -0.26 -17.72 22.71
CA ALA A 104 -1.48 -18.04 21.96
C ALA A 104 -2.52 -16.92 22.06
N VAL A 105 -2.74 -16.39 23.26
CA VAL A 105 -3.64 -15.24 23.50
C VAL A 105 -3.17 -14.00 22.74
N PHE A 106 -1.86 -13.71 22.74
CA PHE A 106 -1.31 -12.60 21.97
C PHE A 106 -1.55 -12.77 20.47
N LEU A 107 -1.30 -13.95 19.90
CA LEU A 107 -1.52 -14.21 18.48
C LEU A 107 -2.99 -14.12 18.09
N LEU A 108 -3.89 -14.61 18.93
CA LEU A 108 -5.33 -14.47 18.75
C LEU A 108 -5.75 -13.00 18.79
N ALA A 109 -5.26 -12.22 19.77
CA ALA A 109 -5.54 -10.80 19.88
C ALA A 109 -5.01 -10.00 18.68
N ALA A 110 -3.79 -10.30 18.22
CA ALA A 110 -3.20 -9.69 17.04
C ALA A 110 -3.98 -10.03 15.76
N SER A 111 -4.39 -11.29 15.60
CA SER A 111 -5.21 -11.74 14.45
C SER A 111 -6.59 -11.08 14.46
N TYR A 112 -7.25 -11.04 15.62
CA TYR A 112 -8.54 -10.37 15.79
C TYR A 112 -8.44 -8.87 15.51
N GLY A 113 -7.40 -8.22 16.03
CA GLY A 113 -7.10 -6.82 15.74
C GLY A 113 -6.90 -6.57 14.24
N SER A 114 -6.10 -7.42 13.58
CA SER A 114 -5.89 -7.35 12.13
C SER A 114 -7.18 -7.50 11.33
N VAL A 115 -8.03 -8.49 11.65
CA VAL A 115 -9.33 -8.68 11.00
C VAL A 115 -10.25 -7.49 11.24
N LYS A 116 -10.34 -6.99 12.48
CA LYS A 116 -11.15 -5.83 12.81
C LYS A 116 -10.70 -4.59 12.04
N THR A 117 -9.40 -4.33 11.96
CA THR A 117 -8.85 -3.22 11.18
C THR A 117 -9.12 -3.40 9.69
N ALA A 118 -8.96 -4.61 9.14
CA ALA A 118 -9.23 -4.88 7.73
C ALA A 118 -10.72 -4.73 7.36
N LEU A 119 -11.63 -5.02 8.29
CA LEU A 119 -13.08 -4.80 8.09
C LEU A 119 -13.49 -3.34 8.33
N ALA A 120 -12.74 -2.61 9.16
CA ALA A 120 -13.00 -1.20 9.45
C ALA A 120 -12.42 -0.26 8.41
N ASP A 121 -11.39 -0.69 7.68
CA ASP A 121 -10.84 0.01 6.52
C ASP A 121 -11.59 -0.45 5.26
N PRO A 122 -12.50 0.38 4.71
CA PRO A 122 -13.22 0.04 3.50
C PRO A 122 -12.35 0.17 2.24
N GLY A 123 -11.01 0.14 2.38
CA GLY A 123 -10.01 0.31 1.32
C GLY A 123 -10.16 -0.58 0.08
N ALA A 124 -11.09 -1.53 0.07
CA ALA A 124 -11.66 -2.04 -1.17
C ALA A 124 -12.55 -0.95 -1.80
N VAL A 125 -11.92 -0.06 -2.56
CA VAL A 125 -12.64 0.87 -3.45
C VAL A 125 -13.65 0.06 -4.28
N ASP A 126 -14.94 0.37 -4.13
CA ASP A 126 -16.02 -0.37 -4.80
C ASP A 126 -16.15 0.02 -6.28
N TYR A 127 -15.13 -0.35 -7.05
CA TYR A 127 -15.10 -0.19 -8.49
C TYR A 127 -16.28 -0.91 -9.16
N SER A 128 -16.72 -2.03 -8.59
CA SER A 128 -17.82 -2.83 -9.13
C SER A 128 -19.17 -2.13 -9.01
N GLY A 129 -19.42 -1.44 -7.89
CA GLY A 129 -20.62 -0.68 -7.63
C GLY A 129 -20.72 0.55 -8.53
N VAL A 130 -19.61 1.30 -8.65
CA VAL A 130 -19.53 2.44 -9.58
C VAL A 130 -19.73 1.98 -11.02
N ALA A 131 -19.05 0.92 -11.46
CA ALA A 131 -19.20 0.40 -12.82
C ALA A 131 -20.62 -0.11 -13.10
N ARG A 132 -21.31 -0.69 -12.10
CA ARG A 132 -22.71 -1.15 -12.27
C ARG A 132 -23.68 -0.01 -12.52
N GLN A 133 -23.43 1.16 -11.91
CA GLN A 133 -24.24 2.37 -12.13
C GLN A 133 -23.85 3.08 -13.42
N TRP A 134 -22.55 3.14 -13.72
CA TRP A 134 -22.02 3.88 -14.86
C TRP A 134 -22.26 3.16 -16.21
N ARG A 135 -22.04 1.84 -16.29
CA ARG A 135 -22.10 1.10 -17.56
C ARG A 135 -23.40 1.27 -18.36
N PRO A 136 -24.60 1.25 -17.74
CA PRO A 136 -25.85 1.45 -18.46
C PRO A 136 -25.98 2.84 -19.11
N GLU A 137 -25.28 3.86 -18.59
CA GLU A 137 -25.36 5.23 -19.10
C GLU A 137 -24.38 5.52 -20.25
N ILE A 138 -23.47 4.59 -20.54
CA ILE A 138 -22.50 4.70 -21.64
C ILE A 138 -23.18 4.35 -22.96
N GLN A 139 -23.24 5.32 -23.87
CA GLN A 139 -23.78 5.15 -25.22
C GLN A 139 -22.66 4.82 -26.21
N ASP A 140 -22.98 4.23 -27.37
CA ASP A 140 -21.99 3.76 -28.35
C ASP A 140 -21.13 4.89 -28.97
N GLY A 141 -21.59 6.14 -28.91
CA GLY A 141 -20.87 7.34 -29.39
C GLY A 141 -20.03 8.03 -28.32
N ASP A 142 -20.13 7.60 -27.05
CA ASP A 142 -19.43 8.25 -25.95
C ASP A 142 -17.92 7.99 -26.04
N ARG A 143 -17.12 8.93 -25.53
CA ARG A 143 -15.69 8.73 -25.28
C ARG A 143 -15.42 8.75 -23.79
N ILE A 144 -14.50 7.89 -23.35
CA ILE A 144 -14.14 7.73 -21.94
C ILE A 144 -12.70 8.18 -21.78
N PHE A 145 -12.51 9.39 -21.25
CA PHE A 145 -11.21 9.96 -21.00
C PHE A 145 -10.62 9.34 -19.74
N ILE A 146 -9.42 8.78 -19.92
CA ILE A 146 -8.67 8.12 -18.86
C ILE A 146 -7.30 8.78 -18.74
N VAL A 147 -6.92 9.15 -17.53
CA VAL A 147 -5.53 9.51 -17.23
C VAL A 147 -4.88 8.27 -16.61
N PRO A 148 -3.81 7.71 -17.19
CA PRO A 148 -3.15 6.53 -16.65
C PRO A 148 -2.71 6.78 -15.20
N HIS A 149 -3.37 6.10 -14.26
CA HIS A 149 -3.04 6.15 -12.85
C HIS A 149 -3.28 4.77 -12.23
N TRP A 150 -2.40 4.35 -11.31
CA TRP A 150 -2.49 3.02 -10.69
C TRP A 150 -3.79 2.83 -9.89
N SER A 151 -4.41 3.92 -9.44
CA SER A 151 -5.69 3.87 -8.72
C SER A 151 -6.91 3.75 -9.62
N THR A 152 -6.78 4.03 -10.93
CA THR A 152 -7.87 3.95 -11.91
C THR A 152 -7.83 2.71 -12.79
N THR A 153 -6.73 1.95 -12.70
CA THR A 153 -6.54 0.72 -13.46
C THR A 153 -7.63 -0.34 -13.18
N PRO A 154 -8.14 -0.50 -11.93
CA PRO A 154 -9.17 -1.48 -11.65
C PRO A 154 -10.52 -1.24 -12.34
N GLU A 155 -10.89 0.01 -12.66
CA GLU A 155 -12.15 0.28 -13.37
C GLU A 155 -12.21 -0.39 -14.75
N PHE A 156 -11.06 -0.53 -15.42
CA PHE A 156 -11.00 -1.10 -16.77
C PHE A 156 -11.48 -2.55 -16.81
N TYR A 157 -11.26 -3.33 -15.74
CA TYR A 157 -11.74 -4.70 -15.69
C TYR A 157 -13.27 -4.82 -15.80
N TYR A 158 -14.00 -3.75 -15.52
CA TYR A 158 -15.46 -3.71 -15.59
C TYR A 158 -16.00 -3.07 -16.88
N LEU A 159 -15.14 -2.50 -17.74
CA LEU A 159 -15.52 -1.80 -18.99
C LEU A 159 -15.07 -2.54 -20.25
N GLN A 160 -14.89 -3.86 -20.18
CA GLN A 160 -14.29 -4.66 -21.26
C GLN A 160 -15.01 -4.52 -22.61
N ASP A 161 -16.34 -4.40 -22.59
CA ASP A 161 -17.21 -4.19 -23.74
C ASP A 161 -17.20 -2.74 -24.28
N ARG A 162 -16.44 -1.85 -23.64
CA ARG A 162 -16.35 -0.41 -23.93
C ARG A 162 -14.90 0.04 -24.20
N TYR A 163 -13.95 -0.89 -24.33
CA TYR A 163 -12.54 -0.56 -24.56
C TYR A 163 -12.26 0.32 -25.78
N ALA A 164 -13.06 0.18 -26.84
CA ALA A 164 -12.94 1.02 -28.05
C ALA A 164 -13.26 2.51 -27.79
N GLN A 165 -13.91 2.83 -26.68
CA GLN A 165 -14.30 4.19 -26.29
C GLN A 165 -13.27 4.85 -25.37
N LEU A 166 -12.29 4.09 -24.85
CA LEU A 166 -11.24 4.62 -23.97
C LEU A 166 -10.29 5.52 -24.76
N VAL A 167 -10.04 6.71 -24.22
CA VAL A 167 -9.11 7.71 -24.77
C VAL A 167 -8.10 8.05 -23.69
N GLY A 168 -6.87 7.58 -23.87
CA GLY A 168 -5.76 7.76 -22.90
C GLY A 168 -4.77 8.86 -23.25
N GLN A 169 -4.96 9.54 -24.38
CA GLN A 169 -4.10 10.60 -24.91
C GLN A 169 -4.88 11.41 -25.95
N ASP A 170 -4.36 12.57 -26.34
CA ASP A 170 -4.94 13.44 -27.38
C ASP A 170 -6.42 13.80 -27.12
N TRP A 171 -6.78 14.04 -25.86
CA TRP A 171 -8.17 14.25 -25.43
C TRP A 171 -8.86 15.42 -26.16
N SER A 172 -8.11 16.46 -26.51
CA SER A 172 -8.61 17.63 -27.24
C SER A 172 -9.02 17.32 -28.69
N ALA A 173 -8.56 16.21 -29.26
CA ALA A 173 -8.96 15.76 -30.60
C ALA A 173 -10.34 15.08 -30.63
N SER A 174 -10.94 14.81 -29.47
CA SER A 174 -12.24 14.16 -29.38
C SER A 174 -13.38 15.16 -29.65
N ASP A 175 -14.03 14.98 -30.80
CA ASP A 175 -15.24 15.70 -31.22
C ASP A 175 -16.54 15.10 -30.65
N ALA A 176 -16.44 14.00 -29.89
CA ALA A 176 -17.59 13.29 -29.35
C ALA A 176 -18.53 14.22 -28.55
N PRO A 177 -19.86 14.13 -28.73
CA PRO A 177 -20.83 15.01 -28.05
C PRO A 177 -20.85 14.77 -26.54
N ARG A 178 -20.61 13.53 -26.12
CA ARG A 178 -20.62 13.05 -24.74
C ARG A 178 -19.26 12.46 -24.38
N VAL A 179 -18.68 12.94 -23.29
CA VAL A 179 -17.39 12.49 -22.77
C VAL A 179 -17.53 12.13 -21.30
N TRP A 180 -17.20 10.90 -20.95
CA TRP A 180 -17.01 10.48 -19.57
C TRP A 180 -15.56 10.72 -19.17
N ALA A 181 -15.32 11.28 -18.00
CA ALA A 181 -13.96 11.45 -17.48
C ALA A 181 -13.82 10.79 -16.11
N ILE A 182 -12.76 9.99 -15.95
CA ILE A 182 -12.37 9.42 -14.65
C ILE A 182 -11.43 10.41 -13.95
N LEU A 183 -11.86 10.94 -12.81
CA LEU A 183 -11.15 11.98 -12.06
C LEU A 183 -10.72 11.44 -10.70
N VAL A 184 -9.41 11.40 -10.47
CA VAL A 184 -8.82 11.06 -9.17
C VAL A 184 -8.43 12.35 -8.44
N PRO A 185 -8.90 12.58 -7.21
CA PRO A 185 -8.47 13.72 -6.41
C PRO A 185 -6.95 13.75 -6.22
N GLY A 186 -6.32 14.90 -6.48
CA GLY A 186 -4.88 15.09 -6.32
C GLY A 186 -4.00 14.43 -7.39
N ALA A 187 -4.56 13.63 -8.31
CA ALA A 187 -3.80 13.12 -9.44
C ALA A 187 -3.48 14.25 -10.44
N PRO A 188 -2.26 14.30 -10.99
CA PRO A 188 -1.92 15.25 -12.05
C PRO A 188 -2.85 15.08 -13.24
N ARG A 189 -3.35 16.21 -13.78
CA ARG A 189 -4.18 16.23 -15.00
C ARG A 189 -3.39 16.93 -16.10
N PRO A 190 -3.14 16.25 -17.23
CA PRO A 190 -2.54 16.88 -18.39
C PRO A 190 -3.33 18.12 -18.85
N ALA A 191 -2.64 19.13 -19.38
CA ALA A 191 -3.27 20.40 -19.75
C ALA A 191 -4.31 20.24 -20.87
N ASP A 192 -4.04 19.36 -21.83
CA ASP A 192 -4.94 18.99 -22.92
C ASP A 192 -6.19 18.24 -22.42
N PHE A 193 -6.06 17.38 -21.41
CA PHE A 193 -7.21 16.76 -20.73
C PHE A 193 -8.11 17.83 -20.08
N VAL A 194 -7.52 18.78 -19.34
CA VAL A 194 -8.28 19.86 -18.68
C VAL A 194 -8.98 20.72 -19.72
N GLN A 195 -8.25 21.17 -20.75
CA GLN A 195 -8.79 22.00 -21.82
C GLN A 195 -9.95 21.30 -22.56
N ALA A 196 -9.87 19.99 -22.79
CA ALA A 196 -10.92 19.23 -23.46
C ALA A 196 -12.23 19.15 -22.65
N LEU A 197 -12.16 19.29 -21.32
CA LEU A 197 -13.31 19.28 -20.43
C LEU A 197 -13.85 20.68 -20.09
N GLU A 198 -13.00 21.72 -20.09
CA GLU A 198 -13.39 23.09 -19.74
C GLU A 198 -14.47 23.70 -20.65
N SER A 199 -14.51 23.29 -21.92
CA SER A 199 -15.51 23.75 -22.90
C SER A 199 -16.87 23.07 -22.75
N ARG A 200 -16.97 22.04 -21.90
CA ARG A 200 -18.14 21.16 -21.77
C ARG A 200 -18.87 21.39 -20.44
N GLU A 201 -20.16 21.10 -20.42
CA GLU A 201 -20.96 21.13 -19.20
C GLU A 201 -20.93 19.78 -18.51
N ARG A 202 -20.71 19.76 -17.19
CA ARG A 202 -20.74 18.56 -16.37
C ARG A 202 -22.18 18.25 -15.96
N THR A 203 -22.75 17.15 -16.44
CA THR A 203 -24.18 16.85 -16.26
C THR A 203 -24.44 15.69 -15.30
N GLU A 204 -23.57 14.68 -15.25
CA GLU A 204 -23.74 13.52 -14.37
C GLU A 204 -22.46 13.18 -13.61
N THR A 205 -22.59 12.52 -12.45
CA THR A 205 -21.44 12.09 -11.65
C THR A 205 -21.74 10.85 -10.82
N PHE A 206 -20.88 9.84 -10.97
CA PHE A 206 -20.80 8.67 -10.09
C PHE A 206 -19.56 8.79 -9.20
N ARG A 207 -19.71 8.63 -7.89
CA ARG A 207 -18.61 8.77 -6.93
C ARG A 207 -18.18 7.41 -6.39
N GLY A 208 -16.91 7.11 -6.57
CA GLY A 208 -16.20 6.09 -5.81
C GLY A 208 -15.49 6.73 -4.60
N MET A 209 -14.88 5.89 -3.75
CA MET A 209 -14.20 6.35 -2.55
C MET A 209 -13.01 7.28 -2.85
N ASN A 210 -12.24 6.99 -3.91
CA ASN A 210 -11.01 7.71 -4.26
C ASN A 210 -10.97 8.19 -5.72
N PHE A 211 -12.12 8.19 -6.38
CA PHE A 211 -12.26 8.67 -7.75
C PHE A 211 -13.73 9.04 -8.01
N GLU A 212 -13.95 9.85 -9.02
CA GLU A 212 -15.29 10.10 -9.55
C GLU A 212 -15.28 9.88 -11.06
N VAL A 213 -16.42 9.47 -11.60
CA VAL A 213 -16.67 9.41 -13.03
C VAL A 213 -17.71 10.46 -13.34
N ALA A 214 -17.41 11.38 -14.24
CA ALA A 214 -18.31 12.48 -14.57
C ALA A 214 -18.58 12.54 -16.06
N LEU A 215 -19.84 12.81 -16.43
CA LEU A 215 -20.27 13.06 -17.80
C LEU A 215 -20.09 14.54 -18.12
N PHE A 216 -19.53 14.80 -19.29
CA PHE A 216 -19.31 16.12 -19.88
C PHE A 216 -19.95 16.17 -21.27
N GLU A 217 -20.88 17.09 -21.46
CA GLU A 217 -21.63 17.28 -22.71
C GLU A 217 -21.26 18.61 -23.36
N GLN A 218 -21.29 18.67 -24.69
CA GLN A 218 -21.13 19.94 -25.39
C GLN A 218 -22.30 20.88 -25.03
N LYS A 219 -21.97 22.16 -24.77
CA LYS A 219 -22.95 23.21 -24.51
C LYS A 219 -23.80 23.54 -25.75
#